data_AF-A0A132AI11-F1
#
_entry.id   AF-A0A132AI11-F1
#
_cell.length_a   1.000
_cell.length_b   1.000
_cell.length_c   1.000
_cell.angle_alpha   90.00
_cell.angle_beta   90.00
_cell.angle_gamma   90.00
#
_symmetry.space_group_name_H-M   'P 1'
#
loop_
_entity.id
_entity.type
_entity.pdbx_description
1 polymer ?
#
loop_
_entity_poly.entity_id
_entity_poly.type
_entity_poly.pdbx_seq_one_letter_code
_entity_poly.pdbx_strand_id
1 'polypeptide(L)'
;TTHNELEKNRRAHLRNCLEKLKEIVPLGPESNRHTTLGLLTKAKAFIKNLEEKDKRHQTTKDQLLKEQKYLRDKLDQLHDDITLIKHSSIHKRRSISECSSGVSSNSSISEPETSENNEIFESSENGQCLH
;
A
#
# COMPACT_ATOMS: atom_id res chain seq x y z
N THR A 1 24.76 -14.03 -53.76
CA THR A 1 23.41 -13.44 -53.66
C THR A 1 22.75 -13.73 -52.31
N THR A 2 22.79 -14.97 -51.82
CA THR A 2 22.30 -15.38 -50.48
C THR A 2 22.80 -14.51 -49.32
N HIS A 3 24.10 -14.20 -49.27
CA HIS A 3 24.69 -13.32 -48.25
C HIS A 3 24.05 -11.92 -48.21
N ASN A 4 23.71 -11.35 -49.37
CA ASN A 4 23.10 -10.01 -49.44
C ASN A 4 21.66 -10.02 -48.92
N GLU A 5 20.90 -11.07 -49.23
CA GLU A 5 19.54 -11.25 -48.71
C GLU A 5 19.53 -11.43 -47.18
N LEU A 6 20.48 -12.22 -46.65
CA LEU A 6 20.62 -12.38 -45.19
C LEU A 6 20.93 -11.05 -44.50
N GLU A 7 21.86 -10.25 -45.04
CA GLU A 7 22.20 -8.95 -44.46
C GLU A 7 21.04 -7.94 -44.59
N LYS A 8 20.29 -7.97 -45.69
CA LYS A 8 19.09 -7.15 -45.88
C LYS A 8 18.02 -7.49 -44.84
N ASN A 9 17.77 -8.78 -44.61
CA ASN A 9 16.82 -9.24 -43.60
C ASN A 9 17.29 -8.82 -42.19
N ARG A 10 18.57 -9.02 -41.86
CA ARG A 10 19.16 -8.60 -40.59
C ARG A 10 18.98 -7.10 -40.32
N ARG A 11 19.20 -6.26 -41.35
CA ARG A 11 19.00 -4.80 -41.24
C ARG A 11 17.53 -4.43 -41.07
N ALA A 12 16.62 -5.12 -41.75
CA ALA A 12 15.18 -4.91 -41.57
C ALA A 12 14.75 -5.24 -40.14
N HIS A 13 15.23 -6.36 -39.59
CA HIS A 13 14.97 -6.76 -38.21
C HIS A 13 15.49 -5.71 -37.21
N LEU A 14 16.74 -5.24 -37.39
CA LEU A 14 17.30 -4.20 -36.52
C LEU A 14 16.46 -2.91 -36.51
N ARG A 15 15.99 -2.46 -37.68
CA ARG A 15 15.12 -1.28 -37.76
C ARG A 15 13.82 -1.49 -36.97
N ASN A 16 13.19 -2.66 -37.11
CA ASN A 16 11.99 -2.99 -36.35
C ASN A 16 12.23 -2.95 -34.82
N CYS A 17 13.35 -3.50 -34.34
CA CYS A 17 13.71 -3.42 -32.93
C CYS A 17 13.89 -1.97 -32.45
N LEU A 18 14.52 -1.11 -33.26
CA LEU A 18 14.72 0.30 -32.91
C LEU A 18 13.40 1.08 -32.91
N GLU A 19 12.47 0.81 -33.83
CA GLU A 19 11.14 1.43 -33.82
C GLU A 19 10.36 1.07 -32.56
N LYS A 20 10.32 -0.21 -32.17
CA LYS A 20 9.71 -0.62 -30.89
C LYS A 20 10.33 0.07 -29.68
N LEU A 21 11.66 0.26 -29.70
CA LEU A 21 12.34 0.97 -28.61
C LEU A 21 11.91 2.45 -28.53
N LYS A 22 11.65 3.10 -29.67
CA LYS A 22 11.20 4.51 -29.70
C LYS A 22 9.81 4.69 -29.09
N GLU A 23 8.93 3.70 -29.18
CA GLU A 23 7.58 3.76 -28.61
C GLU A 23 7.60 3.78 -27.07
N ILE A 24 8.60 3.14 -26.46
CA ILE A 24 8.70 2.99 -25.00
C ILE A 24 9.52 4.11 -24.37
N VAL A 25 10.56 4.58 -25.06
CA VAL A 25 11.44 5.63 -24.53
C VAL A 25 10.74 6.99 -24.69
N PRO A 26 10.68 7.83 -23.64
CA PRO A 26 10.13 9.17 -23.75
C PRO A 26 11.08 10.08 -24.55
N LEU A 27 10.94 10.07 -25.87
CA LEU A 27 11.86 10.76 -26.79
C LEU A 27 11.52 12.24 -27.03
N GLY A 28 10.32 12.68 -26.62
CA GLY A 28 9.79 14.00 -26.90
C GLY A 28 9.31 14.14 -28.37
N PRO A 29 8.86 15.35 -28.78
CA PRO A 29 8.26 15.60 -30.09
C PRO A 29 9.23 15.41 -31.28
N GLU A 30 10.52 15.22 -31.04
CA GLU A 30 11.55 14.98 -32.06
C GLU A 30 11.80 13.48 -32.35
N SER A 31 10.85 12.59 -32.00
CA SER A 31 11.01 11.13 -32.05
C SER A 31 11.49 10.56 -33.40
N ASN A 32 11.24 11.28 -34.50
CA ASN A 32 11.59 10.85 -35.85
C ASN A 32 13.02 11.27 -36.29
N ARG A 33 13.72 12.14 -35.55
CA ARG A 33 15.07 12.66 -35.89
C ARG A 33 16.22 12.05 -35.08
N HIS A 34 15.93 11.20 -34.09
CA HIS A 34 16.99 10.66 -33.23
C HIS A 34 17.91 9.69 -33.95
N THR A 35 19.22 9.85 -33.73
CA THR A 35 20.23 8.88 -34.14
C THR A 35 20.13 7.61 -33.29
N THR A 36 20.60 6.46 -33.81
CA THR A 36 20.63 5.20 -33.05
C THR A 36 21.38 5.35 -31.72
N LEU A 37 22.51 6.08 -31.72
CA LEU A 37 23.27 6.32 -30.49
C LEU A 37 22.47 7.16 -29.48
N GLY A 38 21.81 8.23 -29.94
CA GLY A 38 20.99 9.08 -29.07
C GLY A 38 19.82 8.31 -28.45
N LEU A 39 19.18 7.43 -29.21
CA LEU A 39 18.13 6.54 -28.72
C LEU A 39 18.65 5.60 -27.62
N LEU A 40 19.77 4.92 -27.84
CA LEU A 40 20.35 4.00 -26.87
C LEU A 40 20.80 4.71 -25.59
N THR A 41 21.40 5.90 -25.70
CA THR A 41 21.78 6.72 -24.54
C THR A 41 20.56 7.13 -23.72
N LYS A 42 19.49 7.61 -24.37
CA LYS A 42 18.25 7.96 -23.69
C LYS A 42 17.56 6.76 -23.06
N ALA A 43 17.52 5.61 -23.74
CA ALA A 43 16.96 4.38 -23.20
C ALA A 43 17.68 3.96 -21.90
N LYS A 44 19.02 3.99 -21.91
CA LYS A 44 19.83 3.70 -20.73
C LYS A 44 19.54 4.68 -19.58
N ALA A 45 19.41 5.97 -19.88
CA ALA A 45 19.06 6.97 -18.87
C ALA A 45 17.62 6.78 -18.34
N PHE A 46 16.69 6.39 -19.21
CA PHE A 46 15.29 6.15 -18.85
C PHE A 46 15.15 4.98 -17.87
N ILE A 47 15.84 3.86 -18.11
CA ILE A 47 15.88 2.72 -17.17
C ILE A 47 16.36 3.19 -15.79
N LYS A 48 17.50 3.91 -15.74
CA LYS A 48 18.02 4.43 -14.47
C LYS A 48 17.04 5.35 -13.73
N ASN A 49 16.34 6.20 -14.47
CA ASN A 49 15.35 7.11 -13.89
C ASN A 49 14.13 6.35 -13.33
N LEU A 50 13.69 5.29 -14.02
CA LEU A 50 12.61 4.42 -13.53
C LEU A 50 13.04 3.72 -12.24
N GLU A 51 14.24 3.13 -12.21
CA GLU A 51 14.78 2.47 -11.02
C GLU A 51 14.87 3.43 -9.81
N GLU A 52 15.31 4.68 -10.05
CA GLU A 52 15.37 5.70 -9.01
C GLU A 52 13.98 6.13 -8.52
N LYS A 53 13.02 6.30 -9.44
CA LYS A 53 11.62 6.61 -9.09
C LYS A 53 11.00 5.51 -8.25
N ASP A 54 11.19 4.25 -8.65
CA ASP A 54 10.67 3.10 -7.91
C ASP A 54 11.27 3.04 -6.50
N LYS A 55 12.58 3.28 -6.36
CA LYS A 55 13.22 3.38 -5.04
C LYS A 55 12.63 4.50 -4.18
N ARG A 56 12.37 5.68 -4.75
CA ARG A 56 11.74 6.81 -4.04
C ARG A 56 10.32 6.47 -3.62
N HIS A 57 9.52 5.91 -4.53
CA HIS A 57 8.14 5.49 -4.25
C HIS A 57 8.10 4.45 -3.14
N GLN A 58 9.00 3.47 -3.17
CA GLN A 58 9.10 2.45 -2.11
C GLN A 58 9.42 3.08 -0.76
N THR A 59 10.37 4.03 -0.72
CA THR A 59 10.73 4.74 0.51
C THR A 59 9.54 5.54 1.06
N THR A 60 8.81 6.25 0.20
CA THR A 60 7.60 6.99 0.60
C THR A 60 6.51 6.06 1.09
N LYS A 61 6.27 4.93 0.41
CA LYS A 61 5.32 3.90 0.86
C LYS A 61 5.68 3.39 2.25
N ASP A 62 6.94 3.07 2.50
CA ASP A 62 7.39 2.58 3.80
C ASP A 62 7.23 3.63 4.91
N GLN A 63 7.47 4.90 4.62
CA GLN A 63 7.22 6.01 5.56
C GLN A 63 5.74 6.12 5.91
N LEU A 64 4.86 6.12 4.91
CA LEU A 64 3.42 6.20 5.11
C LEU A 64 2.87 5.00 5.89
N LEU A 65 3.39 3.79 5.65
CA LEU A 65 2.99 2.61 6.42
C LEU A 65 3.41 2.70 7.89
N LYS A 66 4.60 3.24 8.18
CA LYS A 66 5.04 3.49 9.56
C LYS A 66 4.16 4.54 10.25
N GLU A 67 3.82 5.62 9.55
CA GLU A 67 2.94 6.65 10.07
C GLU A 67 1.52 6.12 10.33
N GLN A 68 0.96 5.39 9.37
CA GLN A 68 -0.34 4.75 9.53
C GLN A 68 -0.36 3.83 10.75
N LYS A 69 0.67 2.99 10.93
CA LYS A 69 0.79 2.12 12.10
C LYS A 69 0.86 2.94 13.39
N TYR A 70 1.73 3.94 13.44
CA TYR A 70 1.87 4.81 14.62
C TYR A 70 0.54 5.47 15.01
N LEU A 71 -0.21 5.98 14.02
CA LEU A 71 -1.51 6.61 14.26
C LEU A 71 -2.56 5.61 14.74
N ARG A 72 -2.57 4.38 14.22
CA ARG A 72 -3.44 3.30 14.71
C ARG A 72 -3.12 2.93 16.16
N ASP A 73 -1.84 2.66 16.46
CA ASP A 73 -1.39 2.32 17.81
C ASP A 73 -1.77 3.43 18.82
N LYS A 74 -1.70 4.71 18.41
CA LYS A 74 -2.11 5.86 19.23
C LYS A 74 -3.62 5.94 19.45
N LEU A 75 -4.43 5.59 18.44
CA LEU A 75 -5.88 5.53 18.58
C LEU A 75 -6.29 4.42 19.55
N ASP A 76 -5.66 3.25 19.44
CA ASP A 76 -5.92 2.11 20.32
C ASP A 76 -5.56 2.44 21.77
N GLN A 77 -4.39 3.06 22.01
CA GLN A 77 -4.01 3.53 23.34
C GLN A 77 -5.03 4.50 23.94
N LEU A 78 -5.49 5.50 23.17
CA LEU A 78 -6.50 6.44 23.66
C LEU A 78 -7.85 5.77 23.95
N HIS A 79 -8.22 4.76 23.16
CA HIS A 79 -9.42 3.97 23.39
C HIS A 79 -9.32 3.18 24.71
N ASP A 80 -8.17 2.55 24.96
CA ASP A 80 -7.90 1.82 26.19
C ASP A 80 -7.91 2.75 27.42
N ASP A 81 -7.27 3.91 27.32
CA ASP A 81 -7.25 4.93 28.37
C ASP A 81 -8.68 5.41 28.73
N ILE A 82 -9.51 5.69 27.72
CA ILE A 82 -10.91 6.08 27.93
C ILE A 82 -11.69 4.95 28.62
N THR A 83 -11.46 3.70 28.21
CA THR A 83 -12.13 2.53 28.78
C THR A 83 -11.74 2.35 30.25
N LEU A 84 -10.45 2.52 30.58
CA LEU A 84 -9.95 2.47 31.96
C LEU A 84 -10.52 3.59 32.83
N ILE A 85 -10.60 4.83 32.30
CA ILE A 85 -11.20 5.97 33.00
C ILE A 85 -12.68 5.73 33.28
N LYS A 86 -13.44 5.21 32.31
CA LYS A 86 -14.85 4.84 32.52
C LYS A 86 -15.00 3.80 33.62
N HIS A 87 -14.17 2.75 33.60
CA HIS A 87 -14.20 1.70 34.60
C HIS A 87 -13.89 2.25 36.01
N SER A 88 -12.83 3.04 36.16
CA SER A 88 -12.47 3.65 37.45
C SER A 88 -13.53 4.64 37.95
N SER A 89 -14.18 5.40 37.07
CA SER A 89 -15.27 6.32 37.43
C SER A 89 -16.50 5.58 37.93
N ILE A 90 -16.83 4.42 37.33
CA ILE A 90 -17.89 3.53 37.79
C ILE A 90 -17.55 2.94 39.17
N HIS A 91 -16.31 2.50 39.38
CA HIS A 91 -15.83 1.98 40.67
C HIS A 91 -15.86 3.06 41.77
N LYS A 92 -15.51 4.31 41.42
CA LYS A 92 -15.57 5.45 42.35
C LYS A 92 -17.01 5.86 42.70
N ARG A 93 -17.97 5.70 41.79
CA ARG A 93 -19.41 5.91 42.05
C ARG A 93 -20.03 4.84 42.94
N ARG A 94 -19.49 3.61 42.94
CA ARG A 94 -19.88 2.56 43.91
C ARG A 94 -19.36 2.82 45.32
N SER A 95 -18.27 3.57 45.47
CA SER A 95 -17.63 3.85 46.78
C SER A 95 -18.35 4.90 47.65
N ILE A 96 -19.40 5.59 47.15
CA ILE A 96 -20.13 6.60 47.94
C ILE A 96 -21.44 6.09 48.57
N SER A 97 -21.68 4.77 48.61
CA SER A 97 -22.79 4.22 49.40
C SER A 97 -22.31 3.84 50.80
N GLU A 98 -22.26 4.81 51.70
CA GLU A 98 -22.36 4.53 53.14
C GLU A 98 -23.75 4.94 53.60
N CYS A 99 -24.68 3.99 53.68
CA CYS A 99 -25.36 3.62 54.93
C CYS A 99 -26.46 2.54 54.77
N SER A 100 -26.42 1.60 55.71
CA SER A 100 -27.52 0.81 56.32
C SER A 100 -28.11 -0.43 55.62
N SER A 101 -27.63 -1.59 56.13
CA SER A 101 -28.41 -2.70 56.71
C SER A 101 -29.04 -3.77 55.80
N GLY A 102 -28.36 -4.92 55.76
CA GLY A 102 -28.94 -6.27 55.91
C GLY A 102 -29.65 -6.89 54.70
N VAL A 103 -29.06 -7.93 54.08
CA VAL A 103 -29.41 -9.36 54.21
C VAL A 103 -28.55 -10.20 53.25
N SER A 104 -28.42 -11.48 53.59
CA SER A 104 -27.48 -12.51 53.14
C SER A 104 -27.55 -12.93 51.65
N SER A 105 -26.44 -13.56 51.21
CA SER A 105 -26.33 -14.61 50.13
C SER A 105 -26.65 -14.14 48.69
N ASN A 106 -26.00 -14.59 47.62
CA ASN A 106 -25.35 -15.86 47.33
C ASN A 106 -24.35 -15.68 46.17
N SER A 107 -23.31 -16.51 46.13
CA SER A 107 -22.45 -16.71 44.96
C SER A 107 -23.25 -17.28 43.79
N SER A 108 -23.14 -16.68 42.61
CA SER A 108 -23.41 -17.37 41.34
C SER A 108 -22.45 -16.83 40.28
N ILE A 109 -21.47 -17.68 39.97
CA ILE A 109 -20.69 -17.60 38.73
C ILE A 109 -21.65 -18.03 37.62
N SER A 110 -21.70 -17.27 36.54
CA SER A 110 -22.43 -17.67 35.33
C SER A 110 -21.64 -17.16 34.14
N GLU A 111 -20.96 -18.09 33.49
CA GLU A 111 -20.50 -17.96 32.10
C GLU A 111 -21.68 -17.63 31.19
N PRO A 112 -21.38 -17.01 30.04
CA PRO A 112 -21.74 -17.71 28.82
C PRO A 112 -20.58 -17.77 27.84
N GLU A 113 -20.22 -19.00 27.51
CA GLU A 113 -19.74 -19.41 26.21
C GLU A 113 -20.70 -18.94 25.10
N THR A 114 -20.18 -18.21 24.12
CA THR A 114 -20.64 -18.36 22.72
C THR A 114 -19.41 -18.36 21.83
N SER A 115 -19.06 -19.57 21.42
CA SER A 115 -18.13 -19.88 20.34
C SER A 115 -18.70 -19.50 18.96
N GLU A 116 -17.78 -19.47 17.99
CA GLU A 116 -17.94 -19.53 16.52
C GLU A 116 -18.00 -18.21 15.75
N ASN A 117 -16.81 -17.79 15.32
CA ASN A 117 -16.38 -17.72 13.91
C ASN A 117 -17.41 -17.20 12.90
N ASN A 118 -17.06 -16.09 12.24
CA ASN A 118 -17.16 -16.06 10.79
C ASN A 118 -16.01 -15.25 10.18
N GLU A 119 -15.09 -16.01 9.58
CA GLU A 119 -14.08 -15.53 8.66
C GLU A 119 -14.72 -15.14 7.31
N ILE A 120 -14.21 -14.05 6.73
CA ILE A 120 -13.97 -13.80 5.29
C ILE A 120 -15.17 -13.53 4.35
N PHE A 121 -15.19 -12.34 3.73
CA PHE A 121 -14.99 -12.10 2.28
C PHE A 121 -14.92 -10.58 2.04
N GLU A 122 -13.76 -10.00 1.71
CA GLU A 122 -13.21 -9.74 0.36
C GLU A 122 -14.12 -8.95 -0.63
N SER A 123 -13.53 -7.86 -1.14
CA SER A 123 -13.65 -7.32 -2.50
C SER A 123 -14.92 -6.58 -2.96
N SER A 124 -14.71 -5.28 -3.20
CA SER A 124 -15.14 -4.55 -4.41
C SER A 124 -14.28 -3.28 -4.46
N GLU A 125 -13.20 -3.22 -5.25
CA GLU A 125 -13.23 -2.87 -6.67
C GLU A 125 -14.49 -2.12 -7.12
N ASN A 126 -14.35 -0.79 -7.23
CA ASN A 126 -14.99 0.16 -8.14
C ASN A 126 -14.28 1.50 -7.84
N GLY A 127 -13.50 2.15 -8.69
CA GLY A 127 -13.70 2.39 -10.10
C GLY A 127 -13.53 3.89 -10.37
N GLN A 128 -12.36 4.26 -10.90
CA GLN A 128 -12.14 5.29 -11.93
C GLN A 128 -12.44 6.80 -11.70
N CYS A 129 -11.45 7.57 -12.19
CA CYS A 129 -11.56 8.76 -13.07
C CYS A 129 -11.36 10.19 -12.51
N LEU A 130 -10.29 10.80 -13.05
CA LEU A 130 -10.20 12.13 -13.71
C LEU A 130 -10.38 13.41 -12.87
N HIS A 131 -9.28 14.15 -12.66
CA HIS A 131 -8.85 15.25 -13.55
C HIS A 131 -7.38 15.61 -13.31
#